data_AF-A0A819MH06-F1
#
_entry.id   AF-A0A819MH06-F1
#
_cell.length_a   1.000
_cell.length_b   1.000
_cell.length_c   1.000
_cell.angle_alpha   90.00
_cell.angle_beta   90.00
_cell.angle_gamma   90.00
#
_symmetry.space_group_name_H-M   'P 1'
#
loop_
_entity.id
_entity.type
_entity.pdbx_description
1 polymer ?
#
loop_
_entity_poly.entity_id
_entity_poly.type
_entity_poly.pdbx_seq_one_letter_code
_entity_poly.pdbx_strand_id
1 'polypeptide(L)'
;MSMFINGLKYIIPCQSRFSRKPIDDIITEQYKNVSTIVKDCLQDNRISITDQRANQAFEALELIFREYQSKNVPKKLKIRAQREYKIVQYVQRIIRQRSDIVIRRTDKSKVFYIGKAADFERKAEQYMLKTEAYEEIKNGRCPLADNLHAVQTLFDYL
;
A
#
# COMPACT_ATOMS: atom_id res chain seq x y z
N MET A 1 -4.75 -11.85 0.71
CA MET A 1 -3.69 -11.74 1.75
C MET A 1 -2.61 -10.67 1.48
N SER A 2 -2.88 -9.55 0.79
CA SER A 2 -1.82 -8.59 0.41
C SER A 2 -1.64 -7.40 1.37
N MET A 3 -2.56 -7.20 2.31
CA MET A 3 -2.60 -5.98 3.13
C MET A 3 -1.80 -6.05 4.43
N PHE A 4 -1.87 -7.17 5.17
CA PHE A 4 -1.11 -7.31 6.41
C PHE A 4 0.40 -7.48 6.17
N ILE A 5 0.81 -8.03 5.03
CA ILE A 5 2.23 -8.18 4.65
C ILE A 5 2.89 -6.81 4.33
N ASN A 6 2.08 -5.79 4.01
CA ASN A 6 2.57 -4.46 3.68
C ASN A 6 2.50 -3.45 4.83
N GLY A 7 2.00 -3.85 6.00
CA GLY A 7 1.63 -2.92 7.08
C GLY A 7 0.57 -1.93 6.63
N LEU A 8 0.09 -1.09 7.55
CA LEU A 8 -0.61 0.14 7.19
C LEU A 8 0.37 1.01 6.37
N LYS A 9 0.49 0.74 5.06
CA LYS A 9 1.26 1.53 4.10
C LYS A 9 0.70 2.93 4.20
N TYR A 10 1.40 3.80 4.94
CA TYR A 10 1.20 5.23 4.99
C TYR A 10 -0.28 5.61 4.80
N ILE A 11 -1.10 5.50 5.85
CA ILE A 11 -2.23 6.45 5.94
C ILE A 11 -1.53 7.78 5.80
N ILE A 12 -1.73 8.51 4.70
CA ILE A 12 -1.13 9.82 4.51
C ILE A 12 -1.85 10.73 5.50
N PRO A 13 -1.39 10.89 6.76
CA PRO A 13 -2.16 11.67 7.67
C PRO A 13 -1.83 13.10 7.25
N CYS A 14 -2.84 13.88 6.90
CA CYS A 14 -2.72 15.33 6.73
C CYS A 14 -2.25 15.88 5.37
N GLN A 15 -1.75 15.11 4.38
CA GLN A 15 -1.34 15.77 3.11
C GLN A 15 -2.52 16.21 2.24
N SER A 16 -3.61 15.46 2.25
CA SER A 16 -4.84 15.81 1.52
C SER A 16 -5.45 17.14 2.00
N ARG A 17 -5.26 17.49 3.29
CA ARG A 17 -5.63 18.81 3.86
C ARG A 17 -4.87 19.98 3.24
N PHE A 18 -3.76 19.73 2.53
CA PHE A 18 -3.03 20.75 1.77
C PHE A 18 -3.35 20.72 0.28
N SER A 19 -4.27 19.86 -0.15
CA SER A 19 -4.84 19.97 -1.49
C SER A 19 -5.75 21.19 -1.58
N ARG A 20 -6.02 21.67 -2.79
CA ARG A 20 -6.96 22.78 -3.02
C ARG A 20 -8.44 22.33 -2.97
N LYS A 21 -8.70 21.07 -2.64
CA LYS A 21 -10.06 20.53 -2.56
C LYS A 21 -10.74 21.00 -1.28
N PRO A 22 -12.08 21.16 -1.28
CA PRO A 22 -12.87 21.32 -0.07
C PRO A 22 -12.58 20.22 0.96
N ILE A 23 -12.61 20.58 2.25
CA ILE A 23 -12.34 19.63 3.35
C ILE A 23 -13.34 18.47 3.35
N ASP A 24 -14.61 18.72 3.03
CA ASP A 24 -15.67 17.71 3.01
C ASP A 24 -15.47 16.69 1.88
N ASP A 25 -14.99 17.15 0.72
CA ASP A 25 -14.64 16.26 -0.40
C ASP A 25 -13.48 15.35 -0.02
N ILE A 26 -12.46 15.91 0.65
CA ILE A 26 -11.31 15.15 1.14
C ILE A 26 -11.75 14.09 2.15
N ILE A 27 -12.63 14.45 3.09
CA ILE A 27 -13.15 13.53 4.12
C ILE A 27 -13.92 12.39 3.46
N THR A 28 -14.79 12.72 2.52
CA THR A 28 -15.61 11.75 1.78
C THR A 28 -14.74 10.79 0.97
N GLU A 29 -13.73 11.31 0.26
CA GLU A 29 -12.78 10.49 -0.51
C GLU A 29 -11.95 9.57 0.39
N GLN A 30 -11.46 10.07 1.53
CA GLN A 30 -10.70 9.26 2.48
C GLN A 30 -11.54 8.18 3.15
N TYR A 31 -12.76 8.53 3.58
CA TYR A 31 -13.70 7.55 4.12
C TYR A 31 -14.04 6.48 3.09
N LYS A 32 -14.31 6.86 1.84
CA LYS A 32 -14.60 5.91 0.76
C LYS A 32 -13.45 4.94 0.54
N ASN A 33 -12.21 5.44 0.50
CA ASN A 33 -11.03 4.58 0.31
C ASN A 33 -10.88 3.57 1.46
N VAL A 34 -10.99 4.03 2.71
CA VAL A 34 -10.85 3.14 3.88
C VAL A 34 -12.02 2.15 3.97
N SER A 35 -13.25 2.61 3.76
CA SER A 35 -14.42 1.72 3.80
C SER A 35 -14.39 0.68 2.70
N THR A 36 -13.94 1.02 1.49
CA THR A 36 -13.76 0.06 0.38
C THR A 36 -12.75 -1.01 0.78
N ILE A 37 -11.56 -0.60 1.25
CA ILE A 37 -10.52 -1.51 1.72
C ILE A 37 -11.03 -2.49 2.78
N VAL A 38 -11.76 -1.98 3.77
CA VAL A 38 -12.29 -2.81 4.86
C VAL A 38 -13.37 -3.76 4.32
N LYS A 39 -14.27 -3.28 3.45
CA LYS A 39 -15.29 -4.12 2.81
C LYS A 39 -14.67 -5.24 1.99
N ASP A 40 -13.68 -4.93 1.16
CA ASP A 40 -12.95 -5.91 0.35
C ASP A 40 -12.30 -6.97 1.25
N CYS A 41 -11.66 -6.55 2.35
CA CYS A 41 -11.06 -7.46 3.32
C CYS A 41 -12.11 -8.38 3.98
N LEU A 42 -13.27 -7.84 4.36
CA LEU A 42 -14.35 -8.63 4.95
C LEU A 42 -14.93 -9.63 3.94
N GLN A 43 -15.11 -9.22 2.69
CA GLN A 43 -15.56 -10.08 1.59
C GLN A 43 -14.57 -11.21 1.30
N ASP A 44 -13.26 -10.90 1.24
CA ASP A 44 -12.18 -11.88 1.08
C ASP A 44 -12.21 -12.96 2.18
N ASN A 45 -12.69 -12.61 3.38
CA ASN A 45 -12.83 -13.52 4.52
C ASN A 45 -14.26 -14.06 4.70
N ARG A 46 -15.13 -13.89 3.69
CA ARG A 46 -16.53 -14.36 3.68
C ARG A 46 -17.37 -13.83 4.85
N ILE A 47 -17.04 -12.65 5.35
CA ILE A 47 -17.81 -11.96 6.39
C ILE A 47 -18.89 -11.12 5.70
N SER A 48 -20.16 -11.27 6.13
CA SER A 48 -21.26 -10.46 5.61
C SER A 48 -21.06 -8.98 5.92
N ILE A 49 -21.26 -8.14 4.90
CA ILE A 49 -21.16 -6.67 5.02
C ILE A 49 -22.50 -5.97 4.81
N THR A 50 -23.57 -6.73 4.57
CA THR A 50 -24.91 -6.21 4.28
C THR A 50 -25.84 -6.24 5.49
N ASP A 51 -25.39 -6.84 6.59
CA ASP A 51 -26.18 -6.89 7.82
C ASP A 51 -26.24 -5.51 8.51
N GLN A 52 -27.26 -5.35 9.37
CA GLN A 52 -27.51 -4.10 10.07
C GLN A 52 -26.32 -3.69 10.96
N ARG A 53 -25.59 -4.66 11.51
CA ARG A 53 -24.43 -4.42 12.38
C ARG A 53 -23.27 -3.83 11.60
N ALA A 54 -23.00 -4.35 10.40
CA ALA A 54 -21.99 -3.84 9.48
C ALA A 54 -22.32 -2.41 9.04
N ASN A 55 -23.58 -2.15 8.67
CA ASN A 55 -24.02 -0.79 8.32
C ASN A 55 -23.80 0.20 9.46
N GLN A 56 -24.23 -0.15 10.69
CA GLN A 56 -24.01 0.68 11.88
C GLN A 56 -22.51 0.90 12.17
N ALA A 57 -21.67 -0.12 11.97
CA ALA A 57 -20.24 0.01 12.16
C ALA A 57 -19.59 0.97 11.15
N PHE A 58 -20.02 0.94 9.89
CA PHE A 58 -19.52 1.84 8.85
C PHE A 58 -20.03 3.28 9.00
N GLU A 59 -21.25 3.48 9.49
CA GLU A 59 -21.77 4.80 9.87
C GLU A 59 -20.99 5.39 11.06
N ALA A 60 -20.74 4.58 12.10
CA ALA A 60 -19.91 4.99 13.24
C ALA A 60 -18.48 5.35 12.80
N LEU A 61 -17.90 4.58 11.88
CA LEU A 61 -16.60 4.88 11.30
C LEU A 61 -16.60 6.23 10.56
N GLU A 62 -17.65 6.55 9.81
CA GLU A 62 -17.77 7.83 9.11
C GLU A 62 -17.82 9.01 10.10
N LEU A 63 -18.62 8.88 11.16
CA LEU A 63 -18.71 9.88 12.23
C LEU A 63 -17.35 10.14 12.87
N ILE A 64 -16.62 9.07 13.20
CA ILE A 64 -15.27 9.15 13.76
C ILE A 64 -14.33 9.92 12.80
N PHE A 65 -14.39 9.64 11.49
CA PHE A 65 -13.58 10.35 10.50
C PHE A 65 -13.87 11.87 10.50
N ARG A 66 -15.15 12.24 10.53
CA ARG A 66 -15.56 13.66 10.56
C ARG A 66 -15.11 14.35 11.85
N GLU A 67 -15.24 13.69 12.99
CA GLU A 67 -14.85 14.24 14.29
C GLU A 67 -13.32 14.43 14.40
N TYR A 68 -12.52 13.47 13.97
CA TYR A 68 -11.06 13.64 13.95
C TYR A 68 -10.62 14.75 12.99
N GLN A 69 -11.38 14.99 11.93
CA GLN A 69 -11.04 15.99 10.94
C GLN A 69 -11.39 17.42 11.39
N SER A 70 -12.45 17.58 12.19
CA SER A 70 -12.84 18.86 12.80
C SER A 70 -11.90 19.31 13.93
N LYS A 71 -11.13 18.39 14.52
CA LYS A 71 -10.14 18.73 15.55
C LYS A 71 -9.03 19.65 15.00
N ASN A 72 -8.80 20.74 15.72
CA ASN A 72 -7.79 21.71 15.37
C ASN A 72 -6.38 21.13 15.53
N VAL A 73 -5.65 21.03 14.43
CA VAL A 73 -4.24 20.61 14.44
C VAL A 73 -3.36 21.79 14.93
N PRO A 74 -2.44 21.58 15.90
CA PRO A 74 -1.50 22.61 16.33
C PRO A 74 -0.76 23.28 15.18
N LYS A 75 -0.58 24.61 15.24
CA LYS A 75 0.07 25.40 14.18
C LYS A 75 1.45 24.87 13.78
N LYS A 76 2.26 24.44 14.75
CA LYS A 76 3.59 23.86 14.52
C LYS A 76 3.53 22.60 13.63
N LEU A 77 2.56 21.72 13.88
CA LEU A 77 2.35 20.50 13.09
C LEU A 77 1.84 20.83 11.69
N LYS A 78 0.95 21.82 11.55
CA LYS A 78 0.50 22.30 10.23
C LYS A 78 1.67 22.81 9.39
N ILE A 79 2.55 23.64 9.95
CA ILE A 79 3.74 24.17 9.26
C ILE A 79 4.68 23.04 8.82
N ARG A 80 4.97 22.09 9.73
CA ARG A 80 5.81 20.93 9.42
C ARG A 80 5.23 20.12 8.27
N ALA A 81 3.94 19.78 8.34
CA ALA A 81 3.29 18.95 7.34
C ALA A 81 3.20 19.65 5.95
N GLN A 82 3.06 20.98 5.91
CA GLN A 82 3.18 21.76 4.66
C GLN A 82 4.58 21.66 4.04
N ARG A 83 5.63 21.72 4.86
CA ARG A 83 7.02 21.58 4.37
C ARG A 83 7.25 20.19 3.80
N GLU A 84 6.85 19.16 4.53
CA GLU A 84 6.95 17.77 4.10
C GLU A 84 6.17 17.51 2.80
N TYR A 85 4.96 18.08 2.68
CA TYR A 85 4.16 18.00 1.45
C TYR A 85 4.88 18.61 0.24
N LYS A 86 5.48 19.80 0.39
CA LYS A 86 6.25 20.44 -0.69
C LYS A 86 7.46 19.59 -1.11
N ILE A 87 8.15 18.97 -0.15
CA ILE A 87 9.26 18.06 -0.43
C ILE A 87 8.77 16.86 -1.24
N VAL A 88 7.67 16.23 -0.84
CA VAL A 88 7.09 15.08 -1.55
C VAL A 88 6.69 15.47 -2.97
N GLN A 89 5.99 16.60 -3.16
CA GLN A 89 5.64 17.08 -4.50
C GLN A 89 6.87 17.33 -5.39
N TYR A 90 7.92 17.92 -4.80
CA TYR A 90 9.18 18.17 -5.51
C TYR A 90 9.86 16.87 -5.94
N VAL A 91 9.95 15.88 -5.05
CA VAL A 91 10.51 14.55 -5.36
C VAL A 91 9.69 13.85 -6.44
N GLN A 92 8.35 13.85 -6.33
CA GLN A 92 7.47 13.28 -7.35
C GLN A 92 7.67 13.93 -8.72
N ARG A 93 7.84 15.26 -8.76
CA ARG A 93 8.12 15.99 -10.00
C ARG A 93 9.46 15.58 -10.60
N ILE A 94 10.51 15.46 -9.80
CA ILE A 94 11.82 14.99 -10.28
C ILE A 94 11.70 13.59 -10.89
N ILE A 95 11.08 12.65 -10.17
CA ILE A 95 10.94 11.26 -10.64
C ILE A 95 10.16 11.21 -11.95
N ARG A 96 9.08 11.99 -12.09
CA ARG A 96 8.33 12.08 -13.36
C ARG A 96 9.17 12.61 -14.52
N GLN A 97 10.11 13.51 -14.26
CA GLN A 97 11.02 14.06 -15.27
C GLN A 97 12.24 13.16 -15.55
N ARG A 98 12.54 12.23 -14.63
CA ARG A 98 13.68 11.33 -14.68
C ARG A 98 13.18 9.89 -14.60
N SER A 99 12.58 9.43 -15.70
CA SER A 99 12.10 8.05 -15.84
C SER A 99 13.22 7.01 -15.73
N ASP A 100 14.48 7.43 -15.85
CA ASP A 100 15.66 6.60 -15.62
C ASP A 100 15.93 6.34 -14.13
N ILE A 101 15.31 7.08 -13.20
CA ILE A 101 15.53 6.95 -11.75
C ILE A 101 14.39 6.18 -11.09
N VAL A 102 14.74 5.22 -10.23
CA VAL A 102 13.78 4.44 -9.45
C VAL A 102 14.01 4.61 -7.96
N ILE A 103 12.92 4.55 -7.19
CA ILE A 103 12.93 4.44 -5.73
C ILE A 103 12.33 3.08 -5.36
N ARG A 104 13.10 2.23 -4.69
CA ARG A 104 12.67 0.88 -4.29
C ARG A 104 12.93 0.65 -2.80
N ARG A 105 12.01 -0.03 -2.11
CA ARG A 105 12.22 -0.46 -0.72
C ARG A 105 13.15 -1.67 -0.71
N THR A 106 14.20 -1.65 0.10
CA THR A 106 15.05 -2.82 0.31
C THR A 106 14.41 -3.76 1.35
N ASP A 107 14.60 -5.06 1.16
CA ASP A 107 14.14 -6.13 2.05
C ASP A 107 14.96 -6.19 3.35
N LYS A 108 16.28 -6.01 3.26
CA LYS A 108 17.21 -6.27 4.38
C LYS A 108 17.44 -5.09 5.32
N SER A 109 17.31 -3.84 4.86
CA SER A 109 17.84 -2.68 5.61
C SER A 109 16.81 -1.64 6.05
N LYS A 110 15.52 -1.78 5.74
CA LYS A 110 14.50 -0.72 5.93
C LYS A 110 14.90 0.62 5.28
N VAL A 111 15.84 0.60 4.32
CA VAL A 111 16.33 1.77 3.58
C VAL A 111 15.69 1.76 2.19
N PHE A 112 15.61 2.93 1.55
CA PHE A 112 15.21 3.04 0.15
C PHE A 112 16.45 3.07 -0.74
N TYR A 113 16.44 2.25 -1.79
CA TYR A 113 17.34 2.44 -2.91
C TYR A 113 16.83 3.60 -3.76
N ILE A 114 17.73 4.53 -4.11
CA ILE A 114 17.49 5.61 -5.06
C ILE A 114 18.65 5.60 -6.06
N GLY A 115 18.36 5.40 -7.34
CA GLY A 115 19.37 5.33 -8.38
C GLY A 115 18.78 5.02 -9.74
N LYS A 116 19.64 4.76 -10.74
CA LYS A 116 19.17 4.45 -12.10
C LYS A 116 18.54 3.06 -12.16
N ALA A 117 17.48 2.91 -12.95
CA ALA A 117 16.81 1.64 -13.23
C ALA A 117 17.81 0.59 -13.75
N ALA A 118 18.62 0.96 -14.75
CA ALA A 118 19.63 0.09 -15.33
C ALA A 118 20.70 -0.38 -14.33
N ASP A 119 21.09 0.49 -13.38
CA ASP A 119 22.05 0.10 -12.33
C ASP A 119 21.45 -0.88 -11.33
N PHE A 120 20.15 -0.74 -11.07
CA PHE A 120 19.41 -1.67 -10.22
C PHE A 120 19.27 -3.04 -10.89
N GLU A 121 18.83 -3.08 -12.15
CA GLU A 121 18.67 -4.31 -12.93
C GLU A 121 20.00 -5.06 -13.05
N ARG A 122 21.08 -4.36 -13.43
CA ARG A 122 22.42 -4.95 -13.50
C ARG A 122 22.89 -5.55 -12.16
N LYS A 123 22.61 -4.88 -11.03
CA LYS A 123 22.96 -5.41 -9.70
C LYS A 123 22.12 -6.63 -9.34
N ALA A 124 20.85 -6.64 -9.71
CA ALA A 124 19.97 -7.79 -9.51
C ALA A 124 20.48 -9.00 -10.31
N GLU A 125 20.78 -8.81 -11.59
CA GLU A 125 21.37 -9.84 -12.47
C GLU A 125 22.70 -10.37 -11.91
N GLN A 126 23.61 -9.47 -11.51
CA GLN A 126 24.89 -9.87 -10.90
C GLN A 126 24.70 -10.68 -9.62
N TYR A 127 23.71 -10.33 -8.79
CA TYR A 127 23.40 -11.08 -7.58
C TYR A 127 22.82 -12.46 -7.91
N MET A 128 21.91 -12.54 -8.90
CA MET A 128 21.36 -13.82 -9.38
C MET A 128 22.47 -14.75 -9.89
N LEU A 129 23.35 -14.24 -10.77
CA LEU A 129 24.49 -15.00 -11.29
C LEU A 129 25.46 -15.45 -10.18
N LYS A 130 25.73 -14.59 -9.20
CA LYS A 130 26.66 -14.91 -8.11
C LYS A 130 26.13 -15.97 -7.15
N THR A 131 24.82 -15.97 -6.90
CA THR A 131 24.22 -16.80 -5.85
C THR A 131 23.59 -18.09 -6.36
N GLU A 132 23.33 -18.20 -7.66
CA GLU A 132 22.55 -19.29 -8.28
C GLU A 132 21.20 -19.52 -7.56
N ALA A 133 20.73 -18.54 -6.77
CA ALA A 133 19.63 -18.73 -5.84
C ALA A 133 18.25 -18.57 -6.50
N TYR A 134 18.22 -18.26 -7.79
CA TYR A 134 16.99 -17.98 -8.54
C TYR A 134 17.04 -18.68 -9.89
N GLU A 135 16.03 -19.50 -10.15
CA GLU A 135 15.79 -20.11 -11.46
C GLU A 135 14.59 -19.41 -12.13
N GLU A 136 14.77 -18.98 -13.37
CA GLU A 136 13.69 -18.36 -14.14
C GLU A 136 12.65 -19.43 -14.55
N ILE A 137 11.38 -19.18 -14.25
CA ILE A 137 10.28 -20.04 -14.69
C ILE A 137 9.99 -19.77 -16.17
N LYS A 138 10.62 -20.52 -17.06
CA LYS A 138 10.55 -20.32 -18.52
C LYS A 138 9.18 -20.59 -19.14
N ASN A 139 8.38 -21.46 -18.51
CA ASN A 139 7.21 -22.06 -19.16
C ASN A 139 5.88 -21.58 -18.53
N GLY A 140 5.92 -20.59 -17.62
CA GLY A 140 4.75 -20.15 -16.86
C GLY A 140 4.17 -21.17 -15.87
N ARG A 141 4.72 -22.39 -15.84
CA ARG A 141 4.31 -23.46 -14.92
C ARG A 141 4.90 -23.19 -13.54
N CYS A 142 4.05 -22.97 -12.54
CA CYS A 142 4.49 -22.78 -11.16
C CYS A 142 5.30 -24.00 -10.71
N PRO A 143 6.55 -23.84 -10.22
CA PRO A 143 7.40 -24.96 -9.79
C PRO A 143 6.84 -25.68 -8.55
N LEU A 144 5.86 -25.08 -7.87
CA LEU A 144 5.15 -25.67 -6.74
C LEU A 144 3.77 -26.22 -7.12
N ALA A 145 3.39 -26.22 -8.41
CA ALA A 145 2.07 -26.69 -8.86
C ALA A 145 1.84 -28.16 -8.47
N ASP A 146 2.85 -29.01 -8.64
CA ASP A 146 2.74 -30.43 -8.33
C ASP A 146 2.65 -30.66 -6.81
N ASN A 147 3.38 -29.87 -6.00
CA ASN A 147 3.26 -29.88 -4.54
C ASN A 147 1.88 -29.41 -4.06
N LEU A 148 1.34 -28.34 -4.67
CA LEU A 148 0.01 -27.83 -4.37
C LEU A 148 -1.05 -28.88 -4.71
N HIS A 149 -0.93 -29.53 -5.86
CA HIS A 149 -1.85 -30.59 -6.28
C HIS A 149 -1.81 -31.78 -5.32
N ALA A 150 -0.61 -32.22 -4.90
CA ALA A 150 -0.45 -33.28 -3.92
C ALA A 150 -1.10 -32.95 -2.58
N VAL A 151 -0.94 -31.72 -2.08
CA VAL A 151 -1.58 -31.25 -0.85
C VAL A 151 -3.11 -31.21 -1.00
N GLN A 152 -3.62 -30.71 -2.13
CA GLN A 152 -5.06 -30.69 -2.41
C GLN A 152 -5.66 -32.09 -2.45
N THR A 153 -4.99 -33.02 -3.13
CA THR A 153 -5.43 -34.43 -3.17
C THR A 153 -5.45 -35.04 -1.77
N LEU A 154 -4.49 -34.70 -0.90
CA LEU A 154 -4.47 -35.19 0.47
C LEU A 154 -5.65 -34.65 1.30
N PHE A 155 -6.06 -33.40 1.07
CA PHE A 155 -7.23 -32.81 1.72
C PHE A 155 -8.55 -33.34 1.18
N ASP A 156 -8.63 -33.69 -0.11
CA ASP A 156 -9.83 -34.28 -0.71
C ASP A 156 -10.10 -35.73 -0.22
N TYR A 157 -9.10 -36.37 0.40
CA TYR A 157 -9.19 -37.69 1.01
C TYR A 157 -9.57 -37.69 2.50
N LEU A 158 -9.68 -36.50 3.13
CA LEU A 158 -10.06 -36.31 4.53
C LEU A 158 -11.50 -35.80 4.65
#